data_AF-A0A2U1ULG0-F1
#
_entry.id   AF-A0A2U1ULG0-F1
#
_cell.length_a   1.000
_cell.length_b   1.000
_cell.length_c   1.000
_cell.angle_alpha   90.00
_cell.angle_beta   90.00
_cell.angle_gamma   90.00
#
_symmetry.space_group_name_H-M   'P 1'
#
loop_
_entity.id
_entity.type
_entity.pdbx_description
1 polymer ?
#
loop_
_entity_poly.entity_id
_entity_poly.type
_entity_poly.pdbx_seq_one_letter_code
_entity_poly.pdbx_strand_id
1 'polypeptide(L)'
;MQSHDKVFKLFLSDIDVARDFLSIHLPPDIGERCDFNTLQLESASFVDEALRARLSDMLYSLQTTAGTGYIYCLIEHQSKPENMMAFRMIRYCLAAMQQHLEQGHKQLPLVVPLLFYQGERSPYPYSLRWLDAFDDPVLATRIYIKAFPLIDLTVTSDEEIKTHRRAALLELVQKHIRTRDMLELARDIGLLFERWQVPLRQKRALLYYIAQTGNT
;
A
#
# COMPACT_ATOMS: atom_id res chain seq x y z
N MET A 1 24.27 21.49 4.80
CA MET A 1 23.14 20.54 4.62
C MET A 1 21.85 21.06 5.27
N GLN A 2 21.85 21.43 6.57
CA GLN A 2 20.66 21.99 7.24
C GLN A 2 20.21 23.39 6.79
N SER A 3 21.08 24.19 6.16
CA SER A 3 20.72 25.54 5.67
C SER A 3 19.86 25.51 4.40
N HIS A 4 20.18 24.65 3.45
CA HIS A 4 19.45 24.54 2.18
C HIS A 4 18.04 23.97 2.37
N ASP A 5 17.87 22.95 3.22
CA ASP A 5 16.56 22.39 3.57
C ASP A 5 15.62 23.44 4.19
N LYS A 6 16.14 24.27 5.10
CA LYS A 6 15.36 25.34 5.74
C LYS A 6 14.91 26.41 4.75
N VAL A 7 15.79 26.84 3.84
CA VAL A 7 15.44 27.82 2.80
C VAL A 7 14.39 27.23 1.87
N PHE A 8 14.59 26.00 1.42
CA PHE A 8 13.65 25.35 0.53
C PHE A 8 12.23 25.27 1.12
N LYS A 9 12.12 24.83 2.38
CA LYS A 9 10.85 24.81 3.11
C LYS A 9 10.25 26.19 3.26
N LEU A 10 11.04 27.19 3.64
CA LEU A 10 10.56 28.56 3.82
C LEU A 10 9.87 29.08 2.56
N PHE A 11 10.48 28.87 1.40
CA PHE A 11 9.91 29.28 0.12
C PHE A 11 8.66 28.48 -0.23
N LEU A 12 8.70 27.15 -0.09
CA LEU A 12 7.56 26.32 -0.45
C LEU A 12 6.41 26.32 0.58
N SER A 13 6.63 26.83 1.79
CA SER A 13 5.52 27.12 2.71
C SER A 13 4.65 28.28 2.22
N ASP A 14 5.14 29.10 1.28
CA ASP A 14 4.34 30.09 0.58
C ASP A 14 3.53 29.41 -0.55
N ILE A 15 2.21 29.59 -0.51
CA ILE A 15 1.30 28.89 -1.42
C ILE A 15 1.44 29.35 -2.87
N ASP A 16 1.81 30.61 -3.10
CA ASP A 16 1.98 31.14 -4.46
C ASP A 16 3.27 30.59 -5.07
N VAL A 17 4.35 30.53 -4.29
CA VAL A 17 5.60 29.88 -4.71
C VAL A 17 5.40 28.39 -4.96
N ALA A 18 4.69 27.68 -4.08
CA ALA A 18 4.37 26.27 -4.27
C ALA A 18 3.53 26.07 -5.54
N ARG A 19 2.55 26.94 -5.80
CA ARG A 19 1.73 26.88 -7.02
C ARG A 19 2.57 26.99 -8.28
N ASP A 20 3.43 28.00 -8.35
CA ASP A 20 4.33 28.21 -9.49
C ASP A 20 5.26 27.01 -9.66
N PHE A 21 5.90 26.56 -8.58
CA PHE A 21 6.80 25.41 -8.58
C PHE A 21 6.12 24.14 -9.14
N LEU A 22 4.92 23.82 -8.68
CA LEU A 22 4.19 22.62 -9.12
C LEU A 22 3.71 22.75 -10.56
N SER A 23 3.23 23.93 -10.97
CA SER A 23 2.80 24.17 -12.35
C SER A 23 3.93 24.00 -13.38
N ILE A 24 5.17 24.27 -12.97
CA ILE A 24 6.37 24.13 -13.81
C ILE A 24 6.88 22.69 -13.85
N HIS A 25 6.87 22.00 -12.71
CA HIS A 25 7.63 20.75 -12.54
C HIS A 25 6.79 19.46 -12.57
N LEU A 26 5.47 19.54 -12.43
CA LEU A 26 4.62 18.36 -12.59
C LEU A 26 4.64 17.86 -14.04
N PRO A 27 4.59 16.53 -14.25
CA PRO A 27 4.35 15.97 -15.57
C PRO A 27 3.08 16.59 -16.20
N PRO A 28 3.11 16.98 -17.50
CA PRO A 28 1.98 17.67 -18.14
C PRO A 28 0.64 16.94 -18.01
N ASP A 29 0.65 15.62 -18.14
CA ASP A 29 -0.54 14.76 -18.04
C ASP A 29 -1.18 14.74 -16.65
N ILE A 30 -0.38 15.06 -15.62
CA ILE A 30 -0.83 15.23 -14.24
C ILE A 30 -1.26 16.68 -14.02
N GLY A 31 -0.43 17.66 -14.41
CA GLY A 31 -0.68 19.08 -14.20
C GLY A 31 -1.97 19.57 -14.84
N GLU A 32 -2.31 19.08 -16.03
CA GLU A 32 -3.57 19.40 -16.73
C GLU A 32 -4.83 18.97 -15.96
N ARG A 33 -4.70 18.04 -15.01
CA ARG A 33 -5.81 17.52 -14.22
C ARG A 33 -5.98 18.24 -12.88
N CYS A 34 -5.08 19.16 -12.54
CA CYS A 34 -4.99 19.81 -11.23
C CYS A 34 -5.61 21.21 -11.24
N ASP A 35 -6.48 21.51 -10.26
CA ASP A 35 -6.90 22.89 -9.98
C ASP A 35 -5.98 23.52 -8.93
N PHE A 36 -4.93 24.17 -9.42
CA PHE A 36 -3.93 24.84 -8.60
C PHE A 36 -4.45 26.01 -7.75
N ASN A 37 -5.66 26.51 -8.00
CA ASN A 37 -6.27 27.54 -7.15
C ASN A 37 -6.75 26.98 -5.81
N THR A 38 -6.94 25.66 -5.74
CA THR A 38 -7.37 24.95 -4.53
C THR A 38 -6.21 24.40 -3.72
N LEU A 39 -4.96 24.70 -4.11
CA LEU A 39 -3.76 24.20 -3.46
C LEU A 39 -3.72 24.61 -1.98
N GLN A 40 -3.49 23.65 -1.09
CA GLN A 40 -3.33 23.88 0.34
C GLN A 40 -2.18 23.05 0.89
N LEU A 41 -1.44 23.63 1.85
CA LEU A 41 -0.39 22.91 2.58
C LEU A 41 -1.01 22.12 3.73
N GLU A 42 -0.78 20.81 3.74
CA GLU A 42 -1.26 19.90 4.78
C GLU A 42 -0.27 19.81 5.95
N SER A 43 -0.79 19.69 7.17
CA SER A 43 0.05 19.58 8.36
C SER A 43 0.85 18.27 8.38
N ALA A 44 2.16 18.36 8.57
CA ALA A 44 3.11 17.24 8.55
C ALA A 44 3.00 16.27 9.76
N SER A 45 1.85 16.18 10.43
CA SER A 45 1.65 15.30 11.60
C SER A 45 1.61 13.80 11.25
N PHE A 46 1.85 13.43 9.99
CA PHE A 46 1.43 12.19 9.33
C PHE A 46 2.41 11.01 9.41
N VAL A 47 3.67 11.21 9.77
CA VAL A 47 4.67 10.14 9.66
C VAL A 47 4.90 9.45 11.00
N ASP A 48 4.93 8.12 10.96
CA ASP A 48 5.42 7.23 12.04
C ASP A 48 6.57 7.91 12.79
N GLU A 49 6.63 7.81 14.13
CA GLU A 49 7.66 8.48 14.94
C GLU A 49 9.08 8.17 14.47
N ALA A 50 9.31 7.00 13.86
CA ALA A 50 10.58 6.63 13.25
C ALA A 50 10.88 7.36 11.91
N LEU A 51 9.85 7.74 11.16
CA LEU A 51 9.92 8.50 9.92
C LEU A 51 9.97 10.01 10.20
N ARG A 52 9.27 10.52 11.23
CA ARG A 52 9.32 11.93 11.70
C ARG A 52 10.74 12.44 11.93
N ALA A 53 11.64 11.58 12.41
CA ALA A 53 13.00 11.97 12.76
C ALA A 53 13.88 12.37 11.55
N ARG A 54 13.45 12.11 10.31
CA ARG A 54 14.23 12.42 9.09
C ARG A 54 13.48 13.23 8.04
N LEU A 55 12.27 13.71 8.33
CA LEU A 55 11.38 14.19 7.26
C LEU A 55 11.18 15.70 7.19
N SER A 56 11.35 16.17 5.96
CA SER A 56 11.27 17.54 5.50
C SER A 56 10.04 17.75 4.63
N ASP A 57 9.01 16.94 4.81
CA ASP A 57 8.05 16.66 3.76
C ASP A 57 6.95 17.72 3.68
N MET A 58 6.72 18.24 2.47
CA MET A 58 5.69 19.22 2.16
C MET A 58 4.55 18.53 1.40
N LEU A 59 3.47 18.19 2.09
CA LEU A 59 2.29 17.60 1.47
C LEU A 59 1.31 18.70 1.05
N TYR A 60 0.86 18.69 -0.21
CA TYR A 60 -0.20 19.57 -0.67
C TYR A 60 -1.45 18.80 -1.10
N SER A 61 -2.61 19.36 -0.77
CA SER A 61 -3.90 18.90 -1.28
C SER A 61 -4.46 19.88 -2.32
N LEU A 62 -5.27 19.38 -3.25
CA LEU A 62 -5.98 20.17 -4.27
C LEU A 62 -7.13 19.37 -4.88
N GLN A 63 -7.98 20.04 -5.64
CA GLN A 63 -9.03 19.41 -6.44
C GLN A 63 -8.50 19.00 -7.81
N THR A 64 -9.01 17.89 -8.34
CA THR A 64 -8.68 17.38 -9.68
C THR A 64 -9.93 17.11 -10.51
N THR A 65 -9.76 16.89 -11.81
CA THR A 65 -10.87 16.50 -12.70
C THR A 65 -11.55 15.17 -12.33
N ALA A 66 -10.94 14.37 -11.45
CA ALA A 66 -11.46 13.08 -10.99
C ALA A 66 -11.94 13.11 -9.52
N GLY A 67 -12.04 14.28 -8.89
CA GLY A 67 -12.36 14.46 -7.47
C GLY A 67 -11.19 15.06 -6.68
N THR A 68 -11.17 14.88 -5.36
CA THR A 68 -10.04 15.36 -4.53
C THR A 68 -8.77 14.59 -4.87
N GLY A 69 -7.67 15.30 -5.14
CA GLY A 69 -6.34 14.73 -5.33
C GLY A 69 -5.34 15.28 -4.32
N TYR A 70 -4.24 14.58 -4.12
CA TYR A 70 -3.15 15.05 -3.28
C TYR A 70 -1.88 15.07 -4.12
N ILE A 71 -1.25 16.22 -4.20
CA ILE A 71 0.11 16.27 -4.72
C ILE A 71 1.03 16.14 -3.51
N TYR A 72 1.37 14.88 -3.21
CA TYR A 72 2.37 14.60 -2.19
C TYR A 72 3.75 14.89 -2.73
N CYS A 73 4.14 16.13 -2.59
CA CYS A 73 5.48 16.57 -2.90
C CYS A 73 6.43 16.11 -1.79
N LEU A 74 6.99 14.90 -1.95
CA LEU A 74 8.15 14.51 -1.18
C LEU A 74 9.36 15.33 -1.61
N ILE A 75 9.41 16.57 -1.17
CA ILE A 75 10.53 17.41 -1.50
C ILE A 75 11.62 17.17 -0.48
N GLU A 76 12.35 16.11 -0.74
CA GLU A 76 13.55 15.80 -0.01
C GLU A 76 14.73 16.49 -0.68
N HIS A 77 15.17 17.60 -0.10
CA HIS A 77 16.41 18.26 -0.49
C HIS A 77 17.60 17.34 -0.13
N GLN A 78 17.92 16.41 -1.02
CA GLN A 78 19.05 15.51 -0.88
C GLN A 78 20.31 16.08 -1.52
N SER A 79 21.32 16.39 -0.70
CA SER A 79 22.66 16.72 -1.20
C SER A 79 23.51 15.48 -1.51
N LYS A 80 23.07 14.28 -1.08
CA LYS A 80 23.70 12.98 -1.37
C LYS A 80 22.64 12.04 -1.95
N PRO A 81 22.90 11.37 -3.08
CA PRO A 81 21.93 10.47 -3.67
C PRO A 81 21.79 9.19 -2.83
N GLU A 82 20.57 8.68 -2.69
CA GLU A 82 20.23 7.49 -1.91
C GLU A 82 19.60 6.40 -2.79
N ASN A 83 20.14 5.17 -2.74
CA ASN A 83 19.70 4.08 -3.63
C ASN A 83 18.24 3.68 -3.42
N MET A 84 17.75 3.71 -2.17
CA MET A 84 16.38 3.30 -1.82
C MET A 84 15.37 4.44 -1.82
N MET A 85 15.72 5.59 -2.44
CA MET A 85 14.85 6.77 -2.50
C MET A 85 13.46 6.44 -3.06
N ALA A 86 13.38 5.71 -4.18
CA ALA A 86 12.12 5.36 -4.80
C ALA A 86 11.21 4.53 -3.88
N PHE A 87 11.79 3.58 -3.13
CA PHE A 87 11.05 2.79 -2.15
C PHE A 87 10.57 3.65 -0.97
N ARG A 88 11.37 4.63 -0.57
CA ARG A 88 10.97 5.59 0.46
C ARG A 88 9.80 6.48 -0.01
N MET A 89 9.86 6.97 -1.25
CA MET A 89 8.78 7.76 -1.87
C MET A 89 7.43 7.01 -1.90
N ILE A 90 7.42 5.72 -2.29
CA ILE A 90 6.16 4.96 -2.32
C ILE A 90 5.60 4.72 -0.91
N ARG A 91 6.45 4.52 0.11
CA ARG A 91 5.99 4.40 1.51
C ARG A 91 5.26 5.66 1.96
N TYR A 92 5.70 6.84 1.55
CA TYR A 92 4.99 8.07 1.88
C TYR A 92 3.68 8.22 1.12
N CYS A 93 3.66 7.85 -0.16
CA CYS A 93 2.42 7.88 -0.92
C CYS A 93 1.35 7.01 -0.25
N LEU A 94 1.73 5.80 0.18
CA LEU A 94 0.84 4.89 0.91
C LEU A 94 0.40 5.45 2.26
N ALA A 95 1.29 6.14 2.99
CA ALA A 95 0.93 6.79 4.26
C ALA A 95 -0.09 7.93 4.05
N ALA A 96 0.11 8.79 3.04
CA ALA A 96 -0.83 9.85 2.70
C ALA A 96 -2.20 9.29 2.26
N MET A 97 -2.20 8.22 1.46
CA MET A 97 -3.40 7.48 1.07
C MET A 97 -4.16 6.93 2.28
N GLN A 98 -3.46 6.31 3.23
CA GLN A 98 -4.05 5.76 4.45
C GLN A 98 -4.69 6.85 5.31
N GLN A 99 -4.00 7.97 5.51
CA GLN A 99 -4.53 9.10 6.29
C GLN A 99 -5.80 9.67 5.66
N HIS A 100 -5.85 9.79 4.33
CA HIS A 100 -7.05 10.24 3.63
C HIS A 100 -8.26 9.35 3.97
N LEU A 101 -8.08 8.03 4.03
CA LEU A 101 -9.14 7.12 4.46
C LEU A 101 -9.52 7.31 5.94
N GLU A 102 -8.53 7.53 6.82
CA GLU A 102 -8.74 7.78 8.26
C GLU A 102 -9.49 9.09 8.55
N GLN A 103 -9.40 10.08 7.64
CA GLN A 103 -10.18 11.32 7.68
C GLN A 103 -11.67 11.10 7.28
N GLY A 104 -12.06 9.87 6.93
CA GLY A 104 -13.44 9.49 6.61
C GLY A 104 -13.75 9.48 5.11
N HIS A 105 -12.76 9.69 4.25
CA HIS A 105 -12.94 9.56 2.81
C HIS A 105 -13.06 8.09 2.39
N LYS A 106 -13.89 7.82 1.37
CA LYS A 106 -14.23 6.45 0.94
C LYS A 106 -13.39 5.93 -0.23
N GLN A 107 -12.64 6.80 -0.88
CA GLN A 107 -11.83 6.49 -2.06
C GLN A 107 -10.40 6.93 -1.81
N LEU A 108 -9.44 6.28 -2.47
CA LEU A 108 -8.04 6.68 -2.39
C LEU A 108 -7.82 7.98 -3.17
N PRO A 109 -6.95 8.88 -2.68
CA PRO A 109 -6.51 10.01 -3.47
C PRO A 109 -5.46 9.59 -4.50
N LEU A 110 -5.37 10.34 -5.60
CA LEU A 110 -4.16 10.30 -6.42
C LEU A 110 -3.04 10.98 -5.64
N VAL A 111 -1.87 10.34 -5.59
CA VAL A 111 -0.70 10.83 -4.85
C VAL A 111 0.53 10.82 -5.75
N VAL A 112 1.11 12.01 -5.99
CA VAL A 112 2.21 12.19 -6.96
C VAL A 112 3.50 12.58 -6.25
N PRO A 113 4.48 11.66 -6.12
CA PRO A 113 5.74 11.96 -5.45
C PRO A 113 6.72 12.71 -6.37
N LEU A 114 7.23 13.85 -5.92
CA LEU A 114 8.21 14.69 -6.64
C LEU A 114 9.53 14.80 -5.87
N LEU A 115 10.62 14.29 -6.43
CA LEU A 115 11.96 14.41 -5.83
C LEU A 115 12.67 15.68 -6.34
N PHE A 116 13.03 16.59 -5.43
CA PHE A 116 13.90 17.74 -5.74
C PHE A 116 15.36 17.42 -5.40
N TYR A 117 16.15 17.11 -6.43
CA TYR A 117 17.55 16.71 -6.25
C TYR A 117 18.52 17.87 -6.56
N GLN A 118 19.34 18.24 -5.57
CA GLN A 118 20.43 19.22 -5.71
C GLN A 118 21.70 18.68 -5.04
N GLY A 119 22.26 17.61 -5.61
CA GLY A 119 23.51 17.02 -5.14
C GLY A 119 24.69 17.24 -6.09
N GLU A 120 25.90 16.99 -5.58
CA GLU A 120 27.15 17.13 -6.37
C GLU A 120 27.27 16.07 -7.48
N ARG A 121 26.65 14.90 -7.30
CA ARG A 121 26.67 13.82 -8.29
C ARG A 121 25.58 14.05 -9.32
N SER A 122 25.96 14.36 -10.55
CA SER A 122 25.03 14.61 -11.66
C SER A 122 25.34 13.70 -12.86
N PRO A 123 24.32 13.13 -13.54
CA PRO A 123 22.89 13.16 -13.19
C PRO A 123 22.58 12.32 -11.94
N TYR A 124 21.34 12.40 -11.44
CA TYR A 124 20.90 11.53 -10.34
C TYR A 124 21.11 10.06 -10.71
N PRO A 125 21.81 9.25 -9.87
CA PRO A 125 22.36 7.98 -10.32
C PRO A 125 21.49 6.75 -10.09
N TYR A 126 20.33 6.87 -9.42
CA TYR A 126 19.50 5.74 -9.02
C TYR A 126 18.13 5.79 -9.70
N SER A 127 17.47 4.63 -9.83
CA SER A 127 16.12 4.57 -10.39
C SER A 127 15.11 5.24 -9.45
N LEU A 128 14.16 5.98 -10.03
CA LEU A 128 12.99 6.51 -9.33
C LEU A 128 11.76 5.59 -9.45
N ARG A 129 11.88 4.45 -10.15
CA ARG A 129 10.86 3.41 -10.17
C ARG A 129 11.14 2.42 -9.04
N TRP A 130 10.31 2.46 -7.98
CA TRP A 130 10.53 1.65 -6.77
C TRP A 130 10.59 0.14 -7.04
N LEU A 131 9.95 -0.34 -8.11
CA LEU A 131 10.01 -1.75 -8.53
C LEU A 131 11.41 -2.19 -9.00
N ASP A 132 12.30 -1.26 -9.32
CA ASP A 132 13.70 -1.56 -9.67
C ASP A 132 14.55 -1.89 -8.44
N ALA A 133 14.03 -1.69 -7.23
CA ALA A 133 14.70 -2.03 -5.99
C ALA A 133 14.63 -3.54 -5.65
N PHE A 134 13.87 -4.33 -6.42
CA PHE A 134 13.79 -5.78 -6.26
C PHE A 134 14.86 -6.48 -7.09
N ASP A 135 15.30 -7.66 -6.63
CA ASP A 135 16.23 -8.51 -7.38
C ASP A 135 15.63 -8.97 -8.74
N ASP A 136 14.30 -9.10 -8.82
CA ASP A 136 13.55 -9.36 -10.07
C ASP A 136 12.44 -8.31 -10.28
N PRO A 137 12.74 -7.20 -10.98
CA PRO A 137 11.77 -6.14 -11.26
C PRO A 137 10.59 -6.59 -12.14
N VAL A 138 10.77 -7.61 -12.98
CA VAL A 138 9.71 -8.12 -13.87
C VAL A 138 8.67 -8.87 -13.04
N LEU A 139 9.12 -9.72 -12.12
CA LEU A 139 8.23 -10.41 -11.19
C LEU A 139 7.56 -9.41 -10.24
N ALA A 140 8.29 -8.43 -9.70
CA ALA A 140 7.72 -7.38 -8.85
C ALA A 140 6.59 -6.62 -9.58
N THR A 141 6.80 -6.25 -10.84
CA THR A 141 5.78 -5.62 -11.69
C THR A 141 4.51 -6.48 -11.81
N ARG A 142 4.68 -7.80 -12.01
CA ARG A 142 3.53 -8.72 -12.08
C ARG A 142 2.76 -8.80 -10.77
N ILE A 143 3.43 -8.71 -9.62
CA ILE A 143 2.80 -8.83 -8.29
C ILE A 143 2.10 -7.53 -7.89
N TYR A 144 2.74 -6.38 -8.13
CA TYR A 144 2.29 -5.11 -7.55
C TYR A 144 1.46 -4.23 -8.49
N ILE A 145 1.43 -4.51 -9.80
CA ILE A 145 0.62 -3.75 -10.78
C ILE A 145 -0.63 -4.51 -11.22
N LYS A 146 -0.63 -5.85 -11.14
CA LYS A 146 -1.81 -6.67 -11.50
C LYS A 146 -2.70 -6.90 -10.28
N ALA A 147 -3.90 -7.41 -10.54
CA ALA A 147 -4.79 -7.85 -9.48
C ALA A 147 -4.09 -8.88 -8.59
N PHE A 148 -4.27 -8.75 -7.27
CA PHE A 148 -3.75 -9.72 -6.32
C PHE A 148 -4.38 -11.10 -6.55
N PRO A 149 -3.64 -12.19 -6.31
CA PRO A 149 -4.21 -13.53 -6.38
C PRO A 149 -5.30 -13.68 -5.32
N LEU A 150 -6.50 -14.09 -5.77
CA LEU A 150 -7.65 -14.38 -4.90
C LEU A 150 -7.83 -15.89 -4.79
N ILE A 151 -7.92 -16.39 -3.55
CA ILE A 151 -8.36 -17.76 -3.26
C ILE A 151 -9.84 -17.68 -2.89
N ASP A 152 -10.72 -18.01 -3.84
CA ASP A 152 -12.17 -17.89 -3.68
C ASP A 152 -12.83 -19.26 -3.49
N LEU A 153 -12.99 -19.66 -2.22
CA LEU A 153 -13.61 -20.93 -1.86
C LEU A 153 -15.12 -21.01 -2.20
N THR A 154 -15.77 -19.89 -2.53
CA THR A 154 -17.19 -19.89 -2.89
C THR A 154 -17.45 -20.57 -4.22
N VAL A 155 -16.47 -20.54 -5.13
CA VAL A 155 -16.54 -21.17 -6.45
C VAL A 155 -15.72 -22.45 -6.55
N THR A 156 -14.71 -22.64 -5.69
CA THR A 156 -13.92 -23.88 -5.63
C THR A 156 -14.77 -25.05 -5.14
N SER A 157 -14.82 -26.15 -5.88
CA SER A 157 -15.63 -27.33 -5.49
C SER A 157 -15.05 -28.06 -4.28
N ASP A 158 -15.88 -28.78 -3.51
CA ASP A 158 -15.40 -29.55 -2.35
C ASP A 158 -14.42 -30.65 -2.78
N GLU A 159 -14.63 -31.26 -3.95
CA GLU A 159 -13.73 -32.28 -4.50
C GLU A 159 -12.39 -31.69 -4.91
N GLU A 160 -12.37 -30.49 -5.48
CA GLU A 160 -11.13 -29.76 -5.76
C GLU A 160 -10.40 -29.41 -4.46
N ILE A 161 -11.09 -28.86 -3.45
CA ILE A 161 -10.54 -28.55 -2.12
C ILE A 161 -9.88 -29.79 -1.50
N LYS A 162 -10.51 -30.96 -1.59
CA LYS A 162 -9.96 -32.23 -1.06
C LYS A 162 -8.62 -32.61 -1.69
N THR A 163 -8.26 -32.04 -2.85
CA THR A 163 -6.94 -32.21 -3.48
C THR A 163 -5.86 -31.26 -2.95
N HIS A 164 -6.22 -30.19 -2.24
CA HIS A 164 -5.33 -29.12 -1.75
C HIS A 164 -4.45 -29.51 -0.56
N ARG A 165 -4.18 -30.81 -0.42
CA ARG A 165 -3.27 -31.39 0.56
C ARG A 165 -3.61 -30.95 1.99
N ARG A 166 -2.63 -30.45 2.74
CA ARG A 166 -2.79 -30.02 4.14
C ARG A 166 -3.69 -28.78 4.29
N ALA A 167 -3.89 -27.99 3.23
CA ALA A 167 -4.75 -26.81 3.27
C ALA A 167 -6.24 -27.17 3.19
N ALA A 168 -6.57 -28.33 2.60
CA ALA A 168 -7.94 -28.79 2.37
C ALA A 168 -8.84 -28.72 3.61
N LEU A 169 -8.31 -29.01 4.80
CA LEU A 169 -9.07 -28.96 6.05
C LEU A 169 -9.50 -27.54 6.41
N LEU A 170 -8.58 -26.58 6.33
CA LEU A 170 -8.89 -25.19 6.64
C LEU A 170 -9.91 -24.67 5.62
N GLU A 171 -9.68 -24.95 4.34
CA GLU A 171 -10.52 -24.48 3.25
C GLU A 171 -11.93 -25.07 3.29
N LEU A 172 -12.06 -26.39 3.47
CA LEU A 172 -13.36 -27.05 3.51
C LEU A 172 -14.19 -26.57 4.71
N VAL A 173 -13.56 -26.41 5.88
CA VAL A 173 -14.23 -25.87 7.06
C VAL A 173 -14.63 -24.42 6.85
N GLN A 174 -13.71 -23.56 6.41
CA GLN A 174 -13.99 -22.13 6.18
C GLN A 174 -15.08 -21.90 5.14
N LYS A 175 -15.12 -22.74 4.09
CA LYS A 175 -16.15 -22.67 3.06
C LYS A 175 -17.56 -22.87 3.62
N HIS A 176 -17.71 -23.81 4.56
CA HIS A 176 -19.03 -24.29 4.99
C HIS A 176 -19.47 -23.82 6.37
N ILE A 177 -18.56 -23.23 7.16
CA ILE A 177 -18.79 -22.88 8.58
C ILE A 177 -20.06 -22.08 8.82
N ARG A 178 -20.52 -21.26 7.85
CA ARG A 178 -21.74 -20.44 7.95
C ARG A 178 -22.93 -20.96 7.15
N THR A 179 -22.74 -21.93 6.26
CA THR A 179 -23.71 -22.26 5.20
C THR A 179 -24.23 -23.68 5.27
N ARG A 180 -23.57 -24.58 6.00
CA ARG A 180 -23.99 -25.98 6.16
C ARG A 180 -23.91 -26.39 7.61
N ASP A 181 -24.67 -27.44 7.93
CA ASP A 181 -24.44 -28.20 9.16
C ASP A 181 -23.07 -28.87 9.06
N MET A 182 -22.18 -28.54 10.00
CA MET A 182 -20.82 -29.07 10.03
C MET A 182 -20.77 -30.58 10.29
N LEU A 183 -21.84 -31.18 10.82
CA LEU A 183 -21.98 -32.63 10.98
C LEU A 183 -22.00 -33.35 9.63
N GLU A 184 -22.54 -32.72 8.58
CA GLU A 184 -22.53 -33.30 7.22
C GLU A 184 -21.11 -33.47 6.67
N LEU A 185 -20.17 -32.65 7.14
CA LEU A 185 -18.76 -32.66 6.73
C LEU A 185 -17.86 -33.46 7.67
N ALA A 186 -18.37 -33.97 8.78
CA ALA A 186 -17.58 -34.63 9.81
C ALA A 186 -16.76 -35.81 9.25
N ARG A 187 -17.33 -36.57 8.30
CA ARG A 187 -16.65 -37.66 7.62
C ARG A 187 -15.46 -37.17 6.80
N ASP A 188 -15.68 -36.16 5.95
CA ASP A 188 -14.62 -35.61 5.09
C ASP A 188 -13.51 -34.97 5.92
N ILE A 189 -13.86 -34.25 7.00
CA ILE A 189 -12.93 -33.66 7.95
C ILE A 189 -12.09 -34.76 8.64
N GLY A 190 -12.74 -35.83 9.12
CA GLY A 190 -12.06 -36.97 9.73
C GLY A 190 -11.06 -37.62 8.77
N LEU A 191 -11.49 -37.88 7.53
CA LEU A 191 -10.62 -38.46 6.49
C LEU A 191 -9.42 -37.57 6.18
N LEU A 192 -9.62 -36.26 6.06
CA LEU A 192 -8.52 -35.33 5.80
C LEU A 192 -7.56 -35.23 7.00
N PHE A 193 -8.06 -35.29 8.23
CA PHE A 193 -7.24 -35.31 9.44
C PHE A 193 -6.31 -36.52 9.51
N GLU A 194 -6.80 -37.68 9.10
CA GLU A 194 -6.02 -38.92 9.03
C GLU A 194 -5.04 -38.89 7.86
N ARG A 195 -5.54 -38.60 6.65
CA ARG A 195 -4.75 -38.60 5.41
C ARG A 195 -3.52 -37.71 5.50
N TRP A 196 -3.66 -36.54 6.11
CA TRP A 196 -2.58 -35.55 6.16
C TRP A 196 -1.83 -35.51 7.48
N GLN A 197 -2.13 -36.43 8.41
CA GLN A 197 -1.50 -36.53 9.73
C GLN A 197 -1.43 -35.16 10.43
N VAL A 198 -2.56 -34.44 10.47
CA VAL A 198 -2.58 -33.06 10.95
C VAL A 198 -2.16 -32.99 12.43
N PRO A 199 -1.24 -32.09 12.80
CA PRO A 199 -0.80 -31.93 14.19
C PRO A 199 -1.96 -31.69 15.15
N LEU A 200 -1.88 -32.27 16.36
CA LEU A 200 -2.94 -32.17 17.38
C LEU A 200 -3.32 -30.72 17.70
N ARG A 201 -2.35 -29.80 17.68
CA ARG A 201 -2.60 -28.36 17.89
C ARG A 201 -3.54 -27.78 16.83
N GLN A 202 -3.34 -28.13 15.56
CA GLN A 202 -4.19 -27.68 14.45
C GLN A 202 -5.56 -28.36 14.49
N LYS A 203 -5.62 -29.67 14.80
CA LYS A 203 -6.89 -30.39 15.01
C LYS A 203 -7.74 -29.73 16.09
N ARG A 204 -7.15 -29.47 17.26
CA ARG A 204 -7.83 -28.80 18.38
C ARG A 204 -8.31 -27.41 17.98
N ALA A 205 -7.45 -26.59 17.38
CA ALA A 205 -7.84 -25.25 16.95
C ALA A 205 -9.03 -25.27 15.98
N LEU A 206 -9.03 -26.19 15.01
CA LEU A 206 -10.10 -26.30 14.03
C LEU A 206 -11.41 -26.81 14.66
N LEU A 207 -11.34 -27.80 15.55
CA LEU A 207 -12.53 -28.31 16.26
C LEU A 207 -13.13 -27.27 17.22
N TYR A 208 -12.29 -26.52 17.94
CA TYR A 208 -12.76 -25.39 18.76
C TYR A 208 -13.42 -24.32 17.90
N TYR A 209 -12.84 -24.00 16.75
CA TYR A 209 -13.43 -23.05 15.80
C TYR A 209 -14.80 -23.53 15.30
N ILE A 210 -14.91 -24.80 14.89
CA ILE A 210 -16.19 -25.40 14.46
C ILE A 210 -17.23 -25.35 15.58
N ALA A 211 -16.87 -25.72 16.81
CA ALA A 211 -17.81 -25.72 17.93
C ALA A 211 -18.28 -24.30 18.33
N GLN A 212 -17.45 -23.27 18.14
CA GLN A 212 -17.80 -21.90 18.48
C GLN A 212 -18.59 -21.17 17.39
N THR A 213 -18.37 -21.51 16.12
CA THR A 213 -18.84 -20.70 14.99
C THR A 213 -19.63 -21.47 13.94
N GLY A 214 -19.55 -22.80 13.96
CA GLY A 214 -20.27 -23.66 13.03
C GLY A 214 -21.74 -23.74 13.38
N ASN A 215 -22.58 -23.78 12.34
CA ASN A 215 -23.93 -24.28 12.49
C ASN A 215 -23.85 -25.80 12.71
N THR A 216 -24.46 -26.28 13.79
CA THR A 216 -24.54 -27.69 14.22
C THR A 216 -25.95 -28.03 14.64
#